data_AF-A0AA42C7V6-F1
#
_entry.id   AF-A0AA42C7V6-F1
#
_cell.length_a   1.000
_cell.length_b   1.000
_cell.length_c   1.000
_cell.angle_alpha   90.00
_cell.angle_beta   90.00
_cell.angle_gamma   90.00
#
_symmetry.space_group_name_H-M   'P 1'
#
loop_
_entity.id
_entity.type
_entity.pdbx_description
1 polymer ?
#
loop_
_entity_poly.entity_id
_entity_poly.type
_entity_poly.pdbx_seq_one_letter_code
_entity_poly.pdbx_strand_id
1 'polypeptide(L)'
;MNKKLIYSMLVAATILVACDPAEDRDVMSGAITAADLDISATPQLVEGKNSNYVELNSDGVGCLTSWDYGNGITTKTKSTVQLVLKGANEIIFTGLNGDGTTITKTLTVQVDTLINVPEEWGLLCGSGEKKWVWDETANAVWGNGGYMGCDSPCWWTNDKASMDENDPDYGANGFMLFSVKGAKLTKSNETGSNTMSGSFTFDMTQKTMAGDAVWAKGKLFTKNVTVLAGKQPNHGNAPVYEYDILKLTEDKMSLAWPEPGSGSWGTAWFWMFRSAD
;
A
#
# COMPACT_ATOMS: atom_id res chain seq x y z
N MET A 1 -62.49 -11.38 -41.89
CA MET A 1 -61.87 -10.24 -41.18
C MET A 1 -61.13 -9.37 -42.20
N ASN A 2 -61.53 -8.11 -42.36
CA ASN A 2 -61.06 -7.25 -43.45
C ASN A 2 -59.57 -6.93 -43.27
N LYS A 3 -58.70 -7.41 -44.17
CA LYS A 3 -57.23 -7.22 -44.10
C LYS A 3 -56.84 -5.73 -43.99
N LYS A 4 -57.66 -4.82 -44.50
CA LYS A 4 -57.46 -3.36 -44.41
C LYS A 4 -57.58 -2.79 -43.00
N LEU A 5 -58.37 -3.41 -42.11
CA LEU A 5 -58.53 -2.97 -40.72
C LEU A 5 -57.35 -3.38 -39.83
N ILE A 6 -56.72 -4.53 -40.12
CA ILE A 6 -55.55 -5.02 -39.36
C ILE A 6 -54.31 -4.18 -39.68
N TYR A 7 -54.12 -3.80 -40.95
CA TYR A 7 -53.02 -2.90 -41.34
C TYR A 7 -53.20 -1.47 -40.77
N SER A 8 -54.43 -0.98 -40.64
CA SER A 8 -54.69 0.36 -40.07
C SER A 8 -54.46 0.41 -38.55
N MET A 9 -54.61 -0.72 -37.84
CA MET A 9 -54.37 -0.80 -36.39
C MET A 9 -52.89 -1.01 -36.06
N LEU A 10 -52.12 -1.64 -36.97
CA LEU A 10 -50.66 -1.78 -36.83
C LEU A 10 -49.90 -0.46 -37.08
N VAL A 11 -50.38 0.38 -38.01
CA VAL A 11 -49.78 1.69 -38.33
C VAL A 11 -50.07 2.74 -37.24
N ALA A 12 -51.20 2.62 -36.52
CA ALA A 12 -51.52 3.51 -35.40
C ALA A 12 -50.69 3.23 -34.14
N ALA A 13 -50.21 1.99 -33.96
CA ALA A 13 -49.37 1.62 -32.82
C ALA A 13 -47.90 2.07 -32.96
N THR A 14 -47.45 2.38 -34.19
CA THR A 14 -46.08 2.86 -34.47
C THR A 14 -45.92 4.38 -34.38
N ILE A 15 -46.93 5.13 -33.94
CA ILE A 15 -46.84 6.60 -33.73
C ILE A 15 -46.44 6.92 -32.27
N LEU A 16 -46.26 5.93 -31.41
CA LEU A 16 -45.65 6.08 -30.08
C LEU A 16 -44.11 6.02 -30.10
N VAL A 17 -43.49 6.25 -31.27
CA VAL A 17 -42.03 6.33 -31.36
C VAL A 17 -41.57 7.65 -30.78
N ALA A 18 -40.94 7.53 -29.60
CA ALA A 18 -39.94 8.42 -29.04
C ALA A 18 -40.37 9.88 -28.84
N CYS A 19 -41.13 10.14 -27.77
CA CYS A 19 -40.73 11.25 -26.92
C CYS A 19 -39.40 10.85 -26.29
N ASP A 20 -38.26 11.14 -26.93
CA ASP A 20 -37.12 11.49 -26.08
C ASP A 20 -37.60 12.72 -25.30
N PRO A 21 -37.71 12.65 -23.96
CA PRO A 21 -38.02 13.85 -23.20
C PRO A 21 -37.03 14.91 -23.66
N ALA A 22 -37.52 16.14 -23.90
CA ALA A 22 -36.62 17.27 -24.09
C ALA A 22 -35.86 17.45 -22.76
N GLU A 23 -34.75 16.73 -22.63
CA GLU A 23 -33.84 16.83 -21.51
C GLU A 23 -32.99 18.07 -21.78
N ASP A 24 -33.29 19.14 -21.06
CA ASP A 24 -32.35 20.23 -20.88
C ASP A 24 -31.23 19.70 -19.99
N ARG A 25 -30.29 18.99 -20.62
CA ARG A 25 -29.10 18.49 -19.95
C ARG A 25 -28.20 19.68 -19.75
N ASP A 26 -28.09 20.15 -18.50
CA ASP A 26 -27.02 21.03 -18.11
C ASP A 26 -25.68 20.36 -18.50
N VAL A 27 -25.06 20.86 -19.56
CA VAL A 27 -23.72 20.43 -19.93
C VAL A 27 -22.79 21.04 -18.90
N MET A 28 -22.26 20.19 -18.02
CA MET A 28 -21.23 20.61 -17.06
C MET A 28 -20.06 21.20 -17.86
N SER A 29 -19.78 22.48 -17.62
CA SER A 29 -18.77 23.26 -18.33
C SER A 29 -17.84 23.92 -17.32
N GLY A 30 -16.70 24.47 -17.78
CA GLY A 30 -15.70 25.10 -16.91
C GLY A 30 -14.55 24.20 -16.48
N ALA A 31 -14.24 23.15 -17.25
CA ALA A 31 -13.02 22.39 -17.07
C ALA A 31 -11.78 23.25 -17.32
N ILE A 32 -10.83 23.21 -16.38
CA ILE A 32 -9.51 23.81 -16.57
C ILE A 32 -8.54 22.75 -17.12
N THR A 33 -7.42 23.20 -17.66
CA THR A 33 -6.38 22.34 -18.22
C THR A 33 -5.12 22.38 -17.36
N ALA A 34 -4.14 21.53 -17.65
CA ALA A 34 -2.85 21.54 -16.96
C ALA A 34 -2.09 22.88 -17.11
N ALA A 35 -2.38 23.65 -18.17
CA ALA A 35 -1.79 24.96 -18.41
C ALA A 35 -2.35 26.05 -17.46
N ASP A 36 -3.57 25.84 -16.96
CA ASP A 36 -4.26 26.76 -16.04
C ASP A 36 -3.90 26.49 -14.57
N LEU A 37 -3.12 25.43 -14.30
CA LEU A 37 -2.71 25.04 -12.96
C LEU A 37 -1.56 25.92 -12.43
N ASP A 38 -1.92 26.88 -11.59
CA ASP A 38 -1.00 27.56 -10.68
C ASP A 38 -0.88 26.77 -9.36
N ILE A 39 0.09 25.86 -9.32
CA ILE A 39 0.34 24.98 -8.19
C ILE A 39 1.83 24.95 -7.85
N SER A 40 2.16 24.72 -6.58
CA SER A 40 3.54 24.59 -6.13
C SER A 40 3.73 23.46 -5.11
N ALA A 41 4.95 22.92 -5.12
CA ALA A 41 5.47 22.02 -4.09
C ALA A 41 6.88 22.52 -3.74
N THR A 42 7.00 23.20 -2.59
CA THR A 42 8.22 23.92 -2.22
C THR A 42 8.81 23.32 -0.95
N PRO A 43 10.04 22.79 -0.98
CA PRO A 43 10.68 22.29 0.23
C PRO A 43 11.01 23.45 1.18
N GLN A 44 10.82 23.23 2.47
CA GLN A 44 11.27 24.16 3.50
C GLN A 44 12.80 24.12 3.57
N LEU A 45 13.42 25.29 3.71
CA LEU A 45 14.87 25.39 3.87
C LEU A 45 15.27 25.21 5.33
N VAL A 46 16.19 24.29 5.58
CA VAL A 46 16.84 24.10 6.87
C VAL A 46 18.34 24.20 6.65
N GLU A 47 18.99 25.17 7.30
CA GLU A 47 20.42 25.46 7.13
C GLU A 47 20.84 25.66 5.65
N GLY A 48 19.95 26.27 4.85
CA GLY A 48 20.19 26.53 3.42
C GLY A 48 20.08 25.30 2.51
N LYS A 49 19.65 24.15 3.03
CA LYS A 49 19.38 22.91 2.26
C LYS A 49 17.88 22.65 2.17
N ASN A 50 17.45 22.02 1.09
CA ASN A 50 16.06 21.59 0.95
C ASN A 50 15.77 20.45 1.93
N SER A 51 14.86 20.68 2.87
CA SER A 51 14.41 19.64 3.79
C SER A 51 13.33 18.76 3.14
N ASN A 52 12.99 17.68 3.84
CA ASN A 52 11.92 16.77 3.45
C ASN A 52 10.51 17.25 3.86
N TYR A 53 10.37 18.41 4.48
CA TYR A 53 9.06 19.05 4.68
C TYR A 53 8.75 19.92 3.46
N VAL A 54 7.67 19.58 2.74
CA VAL A 54 7.28 20.23 1.49
C VAL A 54 5.94 20.90 1.64
N GLU A 55 5.89 22.19 1.35
CA GLU A 55 4.68 22.99 1.31
C GLU A 55 4.00 22.83 -0.05
N LEU A 56 2.79 22.25 -0.02
CA LEU A 56 1.93 22.05 -1.18
C LEU A 56 0.92 23.19 -1.24
N ASN A 57 0.72 23.75 -2.44
CA ASN A 57 -0.27 24.78 -2.67
C ASN A 57 -0.97 24.58 -4.03
N SER A 58 -2.29 24.46 -3.99
CA SER A 58 -3.22 24.52 -5.11
C SER A 58 -4.43 25.40 -4.79
N ASP A 59 -4.27 26.34 -3.85
CA ASP A 59 -5.34 27.26 -3.48
C ASP A 59 -5.72 28.16 -4.66
N GLY A 60 -7.02 28.38 -4.85
CA GLY A 60 -7.54 29.12 -6.01
C GLY A 60 -7.59 28.34 -7.33
N VAL A 61 -7.08 27.09 -7.35
CA VAL A 61 -7.32 26.20 -8.50
C VAL A 61 -8.79 25.81 -8.52
N GLY A 62 -9.47 26.07 -9.64
CA GLY A 62 -10.91 25.86 -9.82
C GLY A 62 -11.36 24.39 -9.93
N CYS A 63 -10.65 23.45 -9.31
CA CYS A 63 -10.96 22.03 -9.33
C CYS A 63 -10.71 21.36 -7.96
N LEU A 64 -11.29 20.18 -7.74
CA LEU A 64 -11.01 19.41 -6.53
C LEU A 64 -9.57 18.92 -6.55
N THR A 65 -8.88 18.99 -5.40
CA THR A 65 -7.45 18.71 -5.28
C THR A 65 -7.19 17.35 -4.65
N SER A 66 -6.21 16.63 -5.20
CA SER A 66 -5.51 15.52 -4.56
C SER A 66 -4.01 15.62 -4.84
N TRP A 67 -3.20 15.38 -3.83
CA TRP A 67 -1.74 15.36 -3.89
C TRP A 67 -1.25 14.00 -3.39
N ASP A 68 -0.62 13.21 -4.27
CA ASP A 68 0.15 12.02 -3.91
C ASP A 68 1.63 12.43 -3.80
N TYR A 69 2.19 12.30 -2.60
CA TYR A 69 3.57 12.69 -2.30
C TYR A 69 4.48 11.46 -2.08
N GLY A 70 4.13 10.31 -2.67
CA GLY A 70 4.89 9.08 -2.54
C GLY A 70 4.42 8.26 -1.35
N ASN A 71 4.72 8.67 -0.13
CA ASN A 71 4.35 7.94 1.10
C ASN A 71 2.96 8.29 1.66
N GLY A 72 2.13 9.01 0.92
CA GLY A 72 0.76 9.32 1.34
C GLY A 72 0.03 10.26 0.39
N ILE A 73 -1.22 10.58 0.75
CA ILE A 73 -2.13 11.41 -0.05
C ILE A 73 -2.74 12.50 0.84
N THR A 74 -2.92 13.70 0.28
CA THR A 74 -3.72 14.77 0.91
C THR A 74 -4.63 15.44 -0.11
N THR A 75 -5.85 15.80 0.30
CA THR A 75 -6.82 16.53 -0.54
C THR A 75 -6.93 18.01 -0.18
N LYS A 76 -6.07 18.49 0.73
CA LYS A 76 -6.02 19.90 1.10
C LYS A 76 -5.38 20.72 -0.01
N THR A 77 -5.91 21.91 -0.25
CA THR A 77 -5.33 22.88 -1.19
C THR A 77 -4.05 23.52 -0.64
N LYS A 78 -3.88 23.60 0.68
CA LYS A 78 -2.64 24.02 1.35
C LYS A 78 -2.28 23.03 2.45
N SER A 79 -1.08 22.47 2.41
CA SER A 79 -0.59 21.54 3.43
C SER A 79 0.92 21.43 3.41
N THR A 80 1.54 21.18 4.56
CA THR A 80 2.92 20.69 4.63
C THR A 80 2.90 19.16 4.71
N VAL A 81 3.69 18.49 3.89
CA VAL A 81 3.86 17.02 3.90
C VAL A 81 5.31 16.66 4.17
N GLN A 82 5.55 15.47 4.71
CA GLN A 82 6.90 14.98 5.01
C GLN A 82 7.24 13.83 4.06
N LEU A 83 8.23 14.05 3.20
CA LEU A 83 8.83 13.03 2.35
C LEU A 83 9.82 12.18 3.16
N VAL A 84 10.07 10.96 2.69
CA VAL A 84 10.90 9.98 3.42
C VAL A 84 12.17 9.56 2.65
N LEU A 85 12.39 10.09 1.45
CA LEU A 85 13.57 9.82 0.62
C LEU A 85 14.37 11.09 0.30
N LYS A 86 15.69 10.93 0.20
CA LYS A 86 16.59 11.97 -0.33
C LYS A 86 16.57 11.99 -1.85
N GLY A 87 17.05 13.09 -2.42
CA GLY A 87 17.17 13.30 -3.85
C GLY A 87 15.86 13.74 -4.50
N ALA A 88 15.70 13.39 -5.77
CA ALA A 88 14.55 13.76 -6.57
C ALA A 88 13.32 12.94 -6.16
N ASN A 89 12.28 13.61 -5.70
CA ASN A 89 10.99 13.02 -5.34
C ASN A 89 9.90 13.56 -6.26
N GLU A 90 9.04 12.69 -6.76
CA GLU A 90 7.86 13.09 -7.52
C GLU A 90 6.68 13.32 -6.58
N ILE A 91 5.99 14.44 -6.77
CA ILE A 91 4.71 14.76 -6.15
C ILE A 91 3.70 14.93 -7.28
N ILE A 92 2.63 14.15 -7.25
CA ILE A 92 1.62 14.08 -8.30
C ILE A 92 0.38 14.81 -7.81
N PHE A 93 0.06 15.92 -8.47
CA PHE A 93 -1.24 16.58 -8.34
C PHE A 93 -2.25 15.91 -9.27
N THR A 94 -3.45 15.64 -8.76
CA THR A 94 -4.63 15.26 -9.54
C THR A 94 -5.77 16.23 -9.22
N GLY A 95 -6.20 16.95 -10.24
CA GLY A 95 -7.38 17.79 -10.23
C GLY A 95 -8.60 17.06 -10.79
N LEU A 96 -9.76 17.15 -10.14
CA LEU A 96 -11.04 16.69 -10.70
C LEU A 96 -11.89 17.90 -11.06
N ASN A 97 -12.12 18.09 -12.36
CA ASN A 97 -12.94 19.16 -12.91
C ASN A 97 -14.43 18.93 -12.59
N GLY A 98 -15.21 20.01 -12.67
CA GLY A 98 -16.65 19.94 -12.51
C GLY A 98 -17.32 18.98 -13.50
N ASP A 99 -16.83 18.92 -14.74
CA ASP A 99 -17.35 18.01 -15.79
C ASP A 99 -16.93 16.54 -15.64
N GLY A 100 -16.23 16.20 -14.56
CA GLY A 100 -15.76 14.85 -14.26
C GLY A 100 -14.43 14.47 -14.93
N THR A 101 -13.86 15.34 -15.76
CA THR A 101 -12.51 15.12 -16.32
C THR A 101 -11.42 15.30 -15.27
N THR A 102 -10.28 14.64 -15.45
CA THR A 102 -9.14 14.74 -14.53
C THR A 102 -7.94 15.42 -15.18
N ILE A 103 -7.17 16.14 -14.37
CA ILE A 103 -5.94 16.81 -14.75
C ILE A 103 -4.83 16.28 -13.86
N THR A 104 -3.71 15.87 -14.43
CA THR A 104 -2.57 15.40 -13.65
C THR A 104 -1.33 16.23 -13.97
N LYS A 105 -0.59 16.63 -12.92
CA LYS A 105 0.69 17.34 -13.05
C LYS A 105 1.69 16.80 -12.04
N THR A 106 2.87 16.38 -12.51
CA THR A 106 3.97 15.92 -11.65
C THR A 106 4.91 17.07 -11.38
N LEU A 107 5.21 17.32 -10.11
CA LEU A 107 6.24 18.24 -9.64
C LEU A 107 7.40 17.43 -9.06
N THR A 108 8.63 17.77 -9.43
CA THR A 108 9.82 17.13 -8.86
C THR A 108 10.42 18.03 -7.78
N VAL A 109 10.53 17.51 -6.57
CA VAL A 109 11.13 18.20 -5.42
C VAL A 109 12.47 17.55 -5.08
N GLN A 110 13.51 18.37 -4.92
CA GLN A 110 14.81 17.90 -4.44
C GLN A 110 14.86 17.96 -2.92
N VAL A 111 15.22 16.84 -2.29
CA VAL A 111 15.38 16.72 -0.83
C VAL A 111 16.84 16.44 -0.51
N ASP A 112 17.51 17.39 0.15
CA ASP A 112 18.92 17.29 0.52
C ASP A 112 19.11 16.70 1.92
N THR A 113 18.14 16.92 2.82
CA THR A 113 18.20 16.51 4.22
C THR A 113 16.86 15.96 4.71
N LEU A 114 16.93 14.81 5.40
CA LEU A 114 15.80 14.19 6.08
C LEU A 114 15.79 14.60 7.54
N ILE A 115 14.64 15.00 8.03
CA ILE A 115 14.40 15.41 9.41
C ILE A 115 13.21 14.59 9.93
N ASN A 116 13.33 14.02 11.13
CA ASN A 116 12.29 13.24 11.82
C ASN A 116 11.67 12.12 10.97
N VAL A 117 12.45 11.48 10.10
CA VAL A 117 12.00 10.31 9.33
C VAL A 117 12.33 9.05 10.12
N PRO A 118 11.36 8.17 10.42
CA PRO A 118 11.63 6.87 11.00
C PRO A 118 12.63 6.08 10.15
N GLU A 119 13.66 5.50 10.77
CA GLU A 119 14.70 4.75 10.06
C GLU A 119 14.15 3.53 9.33
N GLU A 120 13.02 3.00 9.82
CA GLU A 120 12.33 1.83 9.29
C GLU A 120 11.86 2.02 7.84
N TRP A 121 11.64 3.26 7.38
CA TRP A 121 11.41 3.52 5.96
C TRP A 121 12.61 3.09 5.10
N GLY A 122 13.83 3.42 5.54
CA GLY A 122 15.06 3.01 4.86
C GLY A 122 15.34 1.52 5.03
N LEU A 123 15.00 0.94 6.18
CA LEU A 123 15.15 -0.50 6.40
C LEU A 123 14.21 -1.30 5.50
N LEU A 124 12.91 -0.97 5.49
CA LEU A 124 11.88 -1.68 4.72
C LEU A 124 11.98 -1.43 3.22
N CYS A 125 12.22 -0.19 2.79
CA CYS A 125 12.12 0.24 1.40
C CYS A 125 13.45 0.60 0.74
N GLY A 126 14.58 0.55 1.47
CA GLY A 126 15.88 0.95 0.91
C GLY A 126 15.86 2.40 0.41
N SER A 127 16.34 2.61 -0.82
CA SER A 127 16.33 3.92 -1.49
C SER A 127 15.01 4.27 -2.19
N GLY A 128 13.96 3.48 -1.99
CA GLY A 128 12.60 3.76 -2.46
C GLY A 128 11.77 2.52 -2.73
N GLU A 129 12.41 1.41 -3.10
CA GLU A 129 11.83 0.08 -3.11
C GLU A 129 12.90 -0.95 -2.71
N LYS A 130 12.52 -1.95 -1.89
CA LYS A 130 13.42 -3.05 -1.51
C LYS A 130 12.70 -4.38 -1.60
N LYS A 131 13.44 -5.38 -2.09
CA LYS A 131 12.98 -6.75 -2.25
C LYS A 131 13.31 -7.60 -1.03
N TRP A 132 12.32 -8.32 -0.54
CA TRP A 132 12.42 -9.26 0.58
C TRP A 132 12.05 -10.67 0.12
N VAL A 133 12.86 -11.65 0.50
CA VAL A 133 12.67 -13.07 0.20
C VAL A 133 12.80 -13.89 1.48
N TRP A 134 12.38 -15.15 1.45
CA TRP A 134 12.63 -16.09 2.53
C TRP A 134 14.12 -16.12 2.90
N ASP A 135 14.43 -16.09 4.21
CA ASP A 135 15.81 -16.13 4.70
C ASP A 135 16.35 -17.55 4.82
N GLU A 136 16.96 -18.07 3.76
CA GLU A 136 17.57 -19.41 3.75
C GLU A 136 18.75 -19.57 4.71
N THR A 137 19.28 -18.48 5.29
CA THR A 137 20.34 -18.55 6.30
C THR A 137 19.78 -18.76 7.71
N ALA A 138 18.46 -18.62 7.90
CA ALA A 138 17.78 -19.00 9.13
C ALA A 138 17.55 -20.52 9.15
N ASN A 139 17.46 -21.09 10.37
CA ASN A 139 17.17 -22.53 10.53
C ASN A 139 15.80 -22.92 9.95
N ALA A 140 14.85 -21.98 9.93
CA ALA A 140 13.52 -22.14 9.37
C ALA A 140 13.01 -20.77 8.91
N VAL A 141 12.26 -20.74 7.80
CA VAL A 141 11.76 -19.50 7.20
C VAL A 141 10.31 -19.19 7.62
N TRP A 142 9.56 -20.25 7.95
CA TRP A 142 8.17 -20.15 8.37
C TRP A 142 7.81 -21.28 9.33
N GLY A 143 6.84 -21.06 10.21
CA GLY A 143 6.39 -22.08 11.15
C GLY A 143 5.86 -21.47 12.44
N ASN A 144 5.67 -22.32 13.45
CA ASN A 144 5.13 -21.89 14.73
C ASN A 144 6.09 -22.07 15.90
N GLY A 145 5.73 -21.45 17.02
CA GLY A 145 6.52 -21.43 18.24
C GLY A 145 5.79 -20.72 19.38
N GLY A 146 6.47 -20.61 20.52
CA GLY A 146 5.94 -19.92 21.70
C GLY A 146 5.95 -18.40 21.54
N TYR A 147 4.79 -17.77 21.60
CA TYR A 147 4.62 -16.32 21.63
C TYR A 147 5.36 -15.72 22.83
N MET A 148 6.17 -14.67 22.63
CA MET A 148 7.02 -14.08 23.68
C MET A 148 8.04 -15.04 24.30
N GLY A 149 8.24 -16.24 23.73
CA GLY A 149 9.17 -17.27 24.20
C GLY A 149 10.23 -17.67 23.17
N CYS A 150 9.86 -17.66 21.89
CA CYS A 150 10.75 -17.89 20.75
C CYS A 150 10.93 -16.60 19.93
N ASP A 151 12.01 -16.49 19.16
CA ASP A 151 12.28 -15.37 18.23
C ASP A 151 12.29 -15.80 16.74
N SER A 152 12.00 -17.08 16.50
CA SER A 152 11.85 -17.75 15.22
C SER A 152 10.92 -18.97 15.38
N PRO A 153 10.56 -19.68 14.29
CA PRO A 153 9.91 -20.99 14.42
C PRO A 153 10.74 -21.91 15.33
N CYS A 154 10.09 -22.61 16.27
CA CYS A 154 10.76 -23.42 17.29
C CYS A 154 10.02 -24.71 17.67
N TRP A 155 8.79 -24.93 17.18
CA TRP A 155 8.03 -26.17 17.41
C TRP A 155 7.81 -26.95 16.12
N TRP A 156 7.12 -26.35 15.15
CA TRP A 156 7.02 -26.86 13.79
C TRP A 156 7.70 -25.87 12.85
N THR A 157 8.67 -26.36 12.09
CA THR A 157 9.61 -25.55 11.32
C THR A 157 9.57 -25.95 9.86
N ASN A 158 9.50 -24.97 8.97
CA ASN A 158 9.56 -25.14 7.52
C ASN A 158 10.80 -24.41 6.99
N ASP A 159 11.61 -25.11 6.21
CA ASP A 159 12.70 -24.51 5.46
C ASP A 159 12.17 -23.84 4.18
N LYS A 160 13.06 -23.15 3.45
CA LYS A 160 12.68 -22.46 2.21
C LYS A 160 12.10 -23.41 1.17
N ALA A 161 12.63 -24.62 1.01
CA ALA A 161 12.20 -25.57 -0.01
C ALA A 161 10.77 -26.06 0.23
N SER A 162 10.43 -26.33 1.49
CA SER A 162 9.07 -26.75 1.88
C SER A 162 7.99 -25.69 1.65
N MET A 163 8.36 -24.44 1.34
CA MET A 163 7.38 -23.40 1.00
C MET A 163 6.67 -23.63 -0.33
N ASP A 164 7.20 -24.46 -1.24
CA ASP A 164 6.48 -24.87 -2.45
C ASP A 164 5.20 -25.67 -2.11
N GLU A 165 5.23 -26.44 -1.02
CA GLU A 165 4.07 -27.18 -0.53
C GLU A 165 3.21 -26.33 0.42
N ASN A 166 3.87 -25.54 1.27
CA ASN A 166 3.21 -24.77 2.32
C ASN A 166 2.58 -23.45 1.84
N ASP A 167 3.07 -22.84 0.76
CA ASP A 167 2.53 -21.61 0.16
C ASP A 167 2.55 -21.73 -1.37
N PRO A 168 1.81 -22.68 -1.97
CA PRO A 168 1.97 -23.08 -3.38
C PRO A 168 1.72 -21.95 -4.40
N ASP A 169 1.02 -20.90 -3.97
CA ASP A 169 0.75 -19.70 -4.75
C ASP A 169 1.99 -18.84 -5.00
N TYR A 170 2.97 -18.87 -4.08
CA TYR A 170 4.16 -18.03 -4.07
C TYR A 170 5.47 -18.85 -4.02
N GLY A 171 5.46 -19.94 -3.27
CA GLY A 171 6.50 -20.95 -3.19
C GLY A 171 7.78 -20.50 -2.48
N ALA A 172 8.81 -21.34 -2.62
CA ALA A 172 10.16 -21.13 -2.11
C ALA A 172 10.84 -19.88 -2.67
N ASN A 173 10.43 -19.43 -3.86
CA ASN A 173 10.99 -18.26 -4.55
C ASN A 173 10.04 -17.06 -4.59
N GLY A 174 8.97 -17.10 -3.79
CA GLY A 174 8.12 -15.94 -3.55
C GLY A 174 8.92 -14.77 -2.99
N PHE A 175 8.50 -13.56 -3.32
CA PHE A 175 9.13 -12.34 -2.84
C PHE A 175 8.11 -11.26 -2.51
N MET A 176 8.57 -10.26 -1.75
CA MET A 176 7.85 -9.04 -1.47
C MET A 176 8.65 -7.82 -1.93
N LEU A 177 7.97 -6.78 -2.39
CA LEU A 177 8.52 -5.46 -2.65
C LEU A 177 7.83 -4.46 -1.73
N PHE A 178 8.61 -3.85 -0.85
CA PHE A 178 8.17 -2.72 -0.02
C PHE A 178 8.61 -1.44 -0.71
N SER A 179 7.65 -0.60 -1.09
CA SER A 179 7.88 0.66 -1.79
C SER A 179 7.41 1.84 -0.96
N VAL A 180 8.22 2.91 -0.94
CA VAL A 180 7.80 4.21 -0.42
C VAL A 180 6.58 4.72 -1.19
N LYS A 181 6.54 4.51 -2.51
CA LYS A 181 5.45 4.97 -3.37
C LYS A 181 4.17 4.18 -3.07
N GLY A 182 3.14 4.90 -2.65
CA GLY A 182 1.87 4.39 -2.15
C GLY A 182 1.95 3.70 -0.78
N ALA A 183 3.08 3.80 -0.07
CA ALA A 183 3.38 2.93 1.09
C ALA A 183 3.02 1.48 0.77
N LYS A 184 3.48 1.01 -0.39
CA LYS A 184 2.94 -0.16 -1.08
C LYS A 184 3.72 -1.41 -0.71
N LEU A 185 2.98 -2.49 -0.45
CA LEU A 185 3.51 -3.84 -0.36
C LEU A 185 2.98 -4.65 -1.53
N THR A 186 3.89 -5.17 -2.35
CA THR A 186 3.59 -6.16 -3.39
C THR A 186 4.14 -7.49 -2.94
N LYS A 187 3.37 -8.58 -3.04
CA LYS A 187 3.94 -9.94 -3.01
C LYS A 187 3.71 -10.63 -4.35
N SER A 188 4.69 -11.44 -4.75
CA SER A 188 4.66 -12.13 -6.02
C SER A 188 5.39 -13.47 -5.95
N ASN A 189 4.96 -14.44 -6.76
CA ASN A 189 5.80 -15.60 -7.08
C ASN A 189 6.96 -15.18 -7.99
N GLU A 190 7.94 -16.08 -8.19
CA GLU A 190 9.15 -15.78 -8.97
C GLU A 190 8.87 -15.29 -10.40
N THR A 191 7.84 -15.84 -11.04
CA THR A 191 7.51 -15.55 -12.44
C THR A 191 6.65 -14.29 -12.62
N GLY A 192 6.11 -13.72 -11.54
CA GLY A 192 5.15 -12.61 -11.62
C GLY A 192 3.72 -13.03 -11.94
N SER A 193 3.45 -14.31 -12.19
CA SER A 193 2.13 -14.80 -12.61
C SER A 193 1.08 -14.74 -11.50
N ASN A 194 1.51 -14.73 -10.24
CA ASN A 194 0.65 -14.51 -9.09
C ASN A 194 1.18 -13.31 -8.32
N THR A 195 0.55 -12.16 -8.51
CA THR A 195 0.95 -10.88 -7.89
C THR A 195 -0.24 -10.28 -7.17
N MET A 196 -0.04 -9.88 -5.92
CA MET A 196 -1.02 -9.12 -5.16
C MET A 196 -0.34 -7.87 -4.58
N SER A 197 -1.06 -6.76 -4.59
CA SER A 197 -0.57 -5.49 -4.05
C SER A 197 -1.58 -4.91 -3.07
N GLY A 198 -1.04 -4.22 -2.08
CA GLY A 198 -1.78 -3.47 -1.09
C GLY A 198 -0.88 -2.43 -0.44
N SER A 199 -1.23 -1.97 0.74
CA SER A 199 -0.42 -0.99 1.48
C SER A 199 0.09 -1.56 2.79
N PHE A 200 1.10 -0.92 3.35
CA PHE A 200 1.60 -1.18 4.68
C PHE A 200 1.73 0.10 5.50
N THR A 201 1.69 -0.05 6.82
CA THR A 201 2.12 0.96 7.79
C THR A 201 2.89 0.26 8.90
N PHE A 202 3.66 1.00 9.69
CA PHE A 202 4.34 0.44 10.85
C PHE A 202 4.24 1.40 12.04
N ASP A 203 4.31 0.85 13.24
CA ASP A 203 4.28 1.60 14.49
C ASP A 203 5.29 1.01 15.49
N MET A 204 6.41 1.72 15.65
CA MET A 204 7.51 1.31 16.54
C MET A 204 7.28 1.73 18.00
N THR A 205 6.16 2.39 18.28
CA THR A 205 5.72 2.68 19.65
C THR A 205 4.95 1.50 20.25
N GLN A 206 4.37 0.64 19.41
CA GLN A 206 3.65 -0.57 19.82
C GLN A 206 4.61 -1.74 20.05
N LYS A 207 5.27 -1.72 21.22
CA LYS A 207 6.19 -2.78 21.65
C LYS A 207 5.44 -3.91 22.36
N THR A 208 5.91 -5.14 22.14
CA THR A 208 5.43 -6.32 22.86
C THR A 208 6.48 -6.72 23.89
N MET A 209 6.07 -6.81 25.15
CA MET A 209 6.94 -7.08 26.30
C MET A 209 6.85 -8.54 26.75
N ALA A 210 8.00 -9.20 26.90
CA ALA A 210 8.11 -10.51 27.56
C ALA A 210 8.70 -10.29 28.96
N GLY A 211 7.82 -10.11 29.95
CA GLY A 211 8.24 -9.58 31.25
C GLY A 211 8.77 -8.15 31.10
N ASP A 212 9.98 -7.88 31.59
CA ASP A 212 10.61 -6.55 31.51
C ASP A 212 11.40 -6.31 30.21
N ALA A 213 11.52 -7.33 29.35
CA ALA A 213 12.26 -7.24 28.10
C ALA A 213 11.35 -6.91 26.92
N VAL A 214 11.80 -5.99 26.05
CA VAL A 214 11.16 -5.76 24.75
C VAL A 214 11.44 -6.99 23.87
N TRP A 215 10.40 -7.79 23.60
CA TRP A 215 10.51 -8.95 22.73
C TRP A 215 10.23 -8.60 21.27
N ALA A 216 9.19 -7.80 21.01
CA ALA A 216 8.96 -7.17 19.70
C ALA A 216 9.07 -5.66 19.80
N LYS A 217 9.72 -5.05 18.81
CA LYS A 217 10.12 -3.64 18.82
C LYS A 217 9.06 -2.69 18.25
N GLY A 218 8.07 -3.23 17.58
CA GLY A 218 7.02 -2.49 16.90
C GLY A 218 6.03 -3.43 16.22
N LYS A 219 5.10 -2.85 15.46
CA LYS A 219 4.16 -3.60 14.65
C LYS A 219 4.19 -3.17 13.19
N LEU A 220 4.02 -4.14 12.30
CA LEU A 220 3.78 -3.97 10.88
C LEU A 220 2.31 -4.28 10.60
N PHE A 221 1.63 -3.38 9.91
CA PHE A 221 0.26 -3.56 9.46
C PHE A 221 0.24 -3.61 7.94
N THR A 222 -0.57 -4.49 7.37
CA THR A 222 -0.77 -4.60 5.92
C THR A 222 -2.25 -4.52 5.60
N LYS A 223 -2.60 -4.04 4.40
CA LYS A 223 -3.99 -3.90 3.95
C LYS A 223 -4.13 -4.38 2.52
N ASN A 224 -5.14 -5.20 2.25
CA ASN A 224 -5.42 -5.83 0.95
C ASN A 224 -4.30 -6.74 0.43
N VAL A 225 -3.25 -6.96 1.23
CA VAL A 225 -2.12 -7.84 0.95
C VAL A 225 -1.57 -8.34 2.29
N THR A 226 -0.97 -9.53 2.29
CA THR A 226 -0.28 -10.11 3.45
C THR A 226 1.20 -10.24 3.12
N VAL A 227 2.05 -10.54 4.11
CA VAL A 227 3.39 -11.07 3.81
C VAL A 227 3.29 -12.45 3.15
N LEU A 228 4.41 -12.99 2.63
CA LEU A 228 4.45 -14.37 2.13
C LEU A 228 3.99 -15.34 3.23
N ALA A 229 3.15 -16.31 2.88
CA ALA A 229 2.46 -17.17 3.83
C ALA A 229 1.81 -16.44 5.03
N GLY A 230 1.37 -15.19 4.88
CA GLY A 230 0.70 -14.41 5.92
C GLY A 230 -0.73 -14.88 6.19
N LYS A 231 -0.85 -16.09 6.76
CA LYS A 231 -2.10 -16.80 7.01
C LYS A 231 -2.11 -17.42 8.40
N GLN A 232 -3.28 -17.89 8.84
CA GLN A 232 -3.52 -18.58 10.11
C GLN A 232 -3.79 -20.08 9.88
N PRO A 233 -2.78 -20.95 9.87
CA PRO A 233 -2.97 -22.37 9.54
C PRO A 233 -3.99 -23.09 10.42
N ASN A 234 -4.03 -22.78 11.72
CA ASN A 234 -4.96 -23.38 12.67
C ASN A 234 -6.37 -22.75 12.65
N HIS A 235 -6.58 -21.69 11.87
CA HIS A 235 -7.85 -20.96 11.76
C HIS A 235 -8.30 -20.85 10.31
N GLY A 236 -8.23 -21.96 9.58
CA GLY A 236 -8.75 -22.07 8.21
C GLY A 236 -7.98 -21.24 7.18
N ASN A 237 -6.69 -20.96 7.44
CA ASN A 237 -5.84 -20.11 6.60
C ASN A 237 -6.36 -18.68 6.40
N ALA A 238 -7.12 -18.14 7.37
CA ALA A 238 -7.52 -16.74 7.34
C ALA A 238 -6.28 -15.83 7.20
N PRO A 239 -6.36 -14.72 6.46
CA PRO A 239 -5.22 -13.84 6.25
C PRO A 239 -4.78 -13.15 7.55
N VAL A 240 -3.49 -12.84 7.64
CA VAL A 240 -2.88 -12.05 8.73
C VAL A 240 -2.50 -10.67 8.18
N TYR A 241 -2.88 -9.63 8.90
CA TYR A 241 -2.67 -8.23 8.49
C TYR A 241 -1.95 -7.38 9.56
N GLU A 242 -1.61 -7.98 10.70
CA GLU A 242 -0.87 -7.35 11.78
C GLU A 242 0.24 -8.31 12.21
N TYR A 243 1.43 -7.78 12.40
CA TYR A 243 2.62 -8.55 12.75
C TYR A 243 3.42 -7.80 13.79
N ASP A 244 3.90 -8.51 14.80
CA ASP A 244 4.96 -8.04 15.68
C ASP A 244 6.30 -8.06 14.94
N ILE A 245 7.02 -6.94 14.97
CA ILE A 245 8.36 -6.81 14.38
C ILE A 245 9.38 -7.24 15.44
N LEU A 246 9.93 -8.44 15.29
CA LEU A 246 10.97 -8.97 16.17
C LEU A 246 12.35 -8.41 15.79
N LYS A 247 12.66 -8.44 14.50
CA LYS A 247 13.89 -7.89 13.93
C LYS A 247 13.56 -7.15 12.65
N LEU A 248 14.20 -5.98 12.49
CA LEU A 248 14.24 -5.23 11.24
C LEU A 248 15.62 -4.57 11.18
N THR A 249 16.43 -5.01 10.22
CA THR A 249 17.75 -4.49 9.90
C THR A 249 17.82 -4.23 8.40
N GLU A 250 18.97 -3.79 7.89
CA GLU A 250 19.17 -3.57 6.47
C GLU A 250 18.93 -4.85 5.66
N ASP A 251 19.32 -5.99 6.23
CA ASP A 251 19.41 -7.30 5.61
C ASP A 251 18.42 -8.35 6.13
N LYS A 252 17.81 -8.15 7.32
CA LYS A 252 16.92 -9.13 7.96
C LYS A 252 15.62 -8.52 8.44
N MET A 253 14.53 -9.25 8.25
CA MET A 253 13.23 -8.94 8.82
C MET A 253 12.63 -10.23 9.40
N SER A 254 12.35 -10.24 10.70
CA SER A 254 11.58 -11.32 11.33
C SER A 254 10.32 -10.79 11.97
N LEU A 255 9.22 -11.48 11.68
CA LEU A 255 7.87 -11.11 12.08
C LEU A 255 7.27 -12.25 12.89
N ALA A 256 6.38 -11.89 13.82
CA ALA A 256 5.56 -12.85 14.54
C ALA A 256 4.10 -12.42 14.59
N TRP A 257 3.21 -13.37 14.84
CA TRP A 257 1.80 -13.11 15.09
C TRP A 257 1.25 -14.15 16.06
N PRO A 258 0.67 -13.74 17.20
CA PRO A 258 0.02 -14.66 18.13
C PRO A 258 -1.34 -15.14 17.61
N GLU A 259 -1.66 -16.41 17.82
CA GLU A 259 -3.03 -16.89 17.62
C GLU A 259 -4.03 -16.19 18.57
N PRO A 260 -5.33 -16.11 18.21
CA PRO A 260 -6.32 -15.41 19.02
C PRO A 260 -6.39 -16.00 20.43
N GLY A 261 -6.13 -15.17 21.44
CA GLY A 261 -6.12 -15.58 22.85
C GLY A 261 -4.79 -16.19 23.33
N SER A 262 -3.75 -16.26 22.51
CA SER A 262 -2.43 -16.74 22.93
C SER A 262 -1.78 -15.78 23.94
N GLY A 263 -1.48 -16.30 25.13
CA GLY A 263 -0.60 -15.66 26.10
C GLY A 263 0.88 -15.98 25.83
N SER A 264 1.74 -15.65 26.79
CA SER A 264 3.16 -16.07 26.74
C SER A 264 3.25 -17.59 26.62
N TRP A 265 4.13 -18.06 25.74
CA TRP A 265 4.28 -19.46 25.33
C TRP A 265 3.04 -20.09 24.69
N GLY A 266 1.99 -19.32 24.38
CA GLY A 266 0.92 -19.74 23.48
C GLY A 266 1.42 -19.80 22.03
N THR A 267 0.63 -20.38 21.12
CA THR A 267 1.03 -20.51 19.72
C THR A 267 1.13 -19.13 19.06
N ALA A 268 2.28 -18.89 18.43
CA ALA A 268 2.50 -17.82 17.47
C ALA A 268 3.10 -18.39 16.18
N TRP A 269 2.88 -17.67 15.08
CA TRP A 269 3.45 -17.92 13.78
C TRP A 269 4.58 -16.94 13.51
N PHE A 270 5.61 -17.40 12.82
CA PHE A 270 6.85 -16.66 12.60
C PHE A 270 7.23 -16.68 11.12
N TRP A 271 7.75 -15.55 10.64
CA TRP A 271 8.23 -15.38 9.27
C TRP A 271 9.63 -14.77 9.29
N MET A 272 10.56 -15.41 8.57
CA MET A 272 11.96 -14.98 8.50
C MET A 272 12.29 -14.59 7.06
N PHE A 273 12.66 -13.33 6.87
CA PHE A 273 12.99 -12.75 5.59
C PHE A 273 14.37 -12.11 5.61
N ARG A 274 14.97 -12.04 4.42
CA ARG A 274 16.17 -11.25 4.15
C ARG A 274 15.97 -10.32 2.97
N SER A 275 16.77 -9.27 2.89
CA SER A 275 16.84 -8.48 1.66
C SER A 275 17.43 -9.33 0.52
N ALA A 276 16.90 -9.11 -0.68
CA ALA A 276 17.46 -9.59 -1.93
C ALA A 276 17.93 -8.36 -2.71
N ASP A 277 19.03 -7.76 -2.23
CA ASP A 277 19.79 -6.77 -2.99
C ASP A 277 20.65 -7.46 -4.06
#